data_AF-A0AB36X6H8-F1
#
_entry.id   AF-A0AB36X6H8-F1
#
_cell.length_a   1.000
_cell.length_b   1.000
_cell.length_c   1.000
_cell.angle_alpha   90.00
_cell.angle_beta   90.00
_cell.angle_gamma   90.00
#
_symmetry.space_group_name_H-M   'P 1'
#
loop_
_entity.id
_entity.type
_entity.pdbx_description
1 polymer ?
#
loop_
_entity_poly.entity_id
_entity_poly.type
_entity_poly.pdbx_seq_one_letter_code
_entity_poly.pdbx_strand_id
1 'polypeptide(L)'
;YRGTGAGWKLEAQAVELKNAAGQKLAGRLLLAGDAQTDETDNNPTAISQAELVLEGSGGQVWNAASGQGQGRNTGVFTSADTVLKLSQNTAAYGGKHQTAITWTLTNGPS
;
A
#
# COMPACT_ATOMS: atom_id res chain seq x y z
N TYR A 1 9.47 26.51 4.60
CA TYR A 1 10.00 25.35 5.34
C TYR A 1 9.30 24.13 4.77
N ARG A 2 9.99 23.20 4.11
CA ARG A 2 9.37 21.96 3.59
C ARG A 2 9.49 20.90 4.68
N GLY A 3 8.41 20.65 5.44
CA GLY A 3 8.33 19.61 6.48
C GLY A 3 9.00 19.94 7.83
N THR A 4 8.53 19.27 8.89
CA THR A 4 9.03 19.39 10.27
C THR A 4 10.35 18.64 10.52
N GLY A 5 10.82 17.87 9.54
CA GLY A 5 11.97 16.98 9.69
C GLY A 5 11.71 15.77 10.59
N ALA A 6 10.50 15.57 11.12
CA ALA A 6 10.18 14.51 12.06
C ALA A 6 10.13 13.08 11.44
N GLY A 7 10.17 12.99 10.11
CA GLY A 7 9.90 11.76 9.37
C GLY A 7 8.42 11.56 9.08
N TRP A 8 8.11 10.63 8.17
CA TRP A 8 6.76 10.36 7.69
C TRP A 8 6.60 8.88 7.33
N LYS A 9 5.36 8.39 7.35
CA LYS A 9 5.04 6.99 7.02
C LYS A 9 3.91 6.95 6.01
N LEU A 10 4.06 6.14 4.97
CA LEU A 10 2.98 5.82 4.03
C LEU A 10 2.52 4.38 4.27
N GLU A 11 1.23 4.23 4.54
CA GLU A 11 0.55 2.94 4.71
C GLU A 11 -0.58 2.81 3.68
N ALA A 12 -0.82 1.59 3.23
CA ALA A 12 -1.96 1.25 2.39
C ALA A 12 -2.83 0.22 3.12
N GLN A 13 -4.14 0.31 2.98
CA GLN A 13 -5.09 -0.66 3.53
C GLN A 13 -6.17 -0.97 2.51
N ALA A 14 -6.47 -2.25 2.33
CA ALA A 14 -7.55 -2.70 1.47
C ALA A 14 -8.80 -3.03 2.31
N VAL A 15 -9.96 -2.53 1.87
CA VAL A 15 -11.25 -2.89 2.48
C VAL A 15 -11.76 -4.22 1.91
N GLU A 16 -13.02 -4.54 2.18
CA GLU A 16 -13.73 -5.69 1.65
C GLU A 16 -13.64 -5.77 0.11
N LEU A 17 -13.29 -6.93 -0.42
CA LEU A 17 -13.45 -7.24 -1.84
C LEU A 17 -14.84 -7.85 -2.05
N LYS A 18 -15.76 -7.08 -2.64
CA LYS A 18 -17.17 -7.51 -2.81
C LYS A 18 -17.75 -7.18 -4.17
N ASN A 19 -18.76 -7.94 -4.57
CA ASN A 19 -19.58 -7.62 -5.73
C ASN A 19 -20.77 -6.72 -5.36
N ALA A 20 -21.55 -6.31 -6.37
CA ALA A 20 -22.73 -5.46 -6.18
C ALA A 20 -23.83 -6.10 -5.31
N ALA A 21 -23.83 -7.42 -5.16
CA ALA A 21 -24.74 -8.16 -4.29
C ALA A 21 -24.23 -8.29 -2.84
N GLY A 22 -23.08 -7.69 -2.51
CA GLY A 22 -22.49 -7.75 -1.17
C GLY A 22 -21.76 -9.06 -0.84
N GLN A 23 -21.60 -9.95 -1.82
CA GLN A 23 -20.85 -11.19 -1.64
C GLN A 23 -19.36 -10.89 -1.56
N LYS A 24 -18.71 -11.37 -0.51
CA LYS A 24 -17.32 -11.06 -0.17
C LYS A 24 -16.37 -12.19 -0.60
N LEU A 25 -15.17 -11.81 -1.02
CA LEU A 25 -14.04 -12.71 -1.21
C LEU A 25 -12.94 -12.40 -0.20
N ALA A 26 -12.51 -13.42 0.54
CA ALA A 26 -11.38 -13.30 1.45
C ALA A 26 -10.05 -13.47 0.70
N GLY A 27 -9.00 -12.85 1.21
CA GLY A 27 -7.68 -12.91 0.57
C GLY A 27 -6.77 -11.77 1.01
N ARG A 28 -5.72 -11.56 0.23
CA ARG A 28 -4.74 -10.50 0.41
C ARG A 28 -4.22 -9.98 -0.92
N LEU A 29 -3.91 -8.69 -0.96
CA LEU A 29 -3.25 -8.04 -2.08
C LEU A 29 -1.78 -7.85 -1.72
N LEU A 30 -0.88 -8.48 -2.49
CA LEU A 30 0.53 -8.18 -2.43
C LEU A 30 0.81 -7.00 -3.35
N LEU A 31 1.34 -5.91 -2.82
CA LEU A 31 1.86 -4.78 -3.57
C LEU A 31 3.37 -4.93 -3.65
N ALA A 32 3.88 -5.32 -4.82
CA ALA A 32 5.30 -5.46 -5.06
C ALA A 32 5.74 -4.46 -6.13
N GLY A 33 6.80 -3.73 -5.86
CA GLY A 33 7.18 -2.65 -6.76
C GLY A 33 8.55 -2.08 -6.48
N ASP A 34 8.94 -1.20 -7.38
CA ASP A 34 10.19 -0.48 -7.28
C ASP A 34 9.94 0.90 -6.67
N ALA A 35 10.89 1.32 -5.85
CA ALA A 35 10.95 2.66 -5.30
C ALA A 35 11.91 3.51 -6.15
N GLN A 36 11.48 4.72 -6.48
CA GLN A 36 12.28 5.72 -7.16
C GLN A 36 12.29 6.98 -6.31
N THR A 37 13.48 7.48 -6.02
CA THR A 37 13.70 8.70 -5.24
C THR A 37 14.65 9.61 -6.02
N ASP A 38 14.40 10.91 -6.01
CA ASP A 38 15.26 11.89 -6.70
C ASP A 38 16.36 12.49 -5.79
N GLU A 39 16.27 12.26 -4.48
CA GLU A 39 17.31 12.59 -3.51
C GLU A 39 18.31 11.41 -3.39
N THR A 40 19.58 11.67 -3.07
CA THR A 40 20.60 10.61 -2.98
C THR A 40 20.91 10.19 -1.55
N ASP A 41 20.81 11.12 -0.60
CA ASP A 41 21.42 10.93 0.73
C ASP A 41 20.38 10.73 1.83
N ASN A 42 19.16 11.23 1.66
CA ASN A 42 18.13 11.29 2.71
C ASN A 42 16.81 10.66 2.26
N ASN A 43 16.89 9.50 1.62
CA ASN A 43 15.72 8.79 1.11
C ASN A 43 14.94 8.07 2.21
N PRO A 44 13.61 7.93 2.06
CA PRO A 44 12.84 7.05 2.91
C PRO A 44 13.12 5.59 2.54
N THR A 45 13.00 4.71 3.54
CA THR A 45 13.08 3.28 3.32
C THR A 45 11.75 2.81 2.73
N ALA A 46 11.75 2.48 1.44
CA ALA A 46 10.65 1.76 0.82
C ALA A 46 10.69 0.28 1.19
N ILE A 47 9.53 -0.34 1.35
CA ILE A 47 9.43 -1.80 1.46
C ILE A 47 9.25 -2.36 0.04
N SER A 48 10.05 -3.38 -0.31
CA SER A 48 9.97 -4.06 -1.62
C SER A 48 8.61 -4.71 -1.87
N GLN A 49 7.92 -5.11 -0.80
CA GLN A 49 6.60 -5.72 -0.82
C GLN A 49 5.76 -5.30 0.38
N ALA A 50 4.54 -4.80 0.13
CA ALA A 50 3.54 -4.54 1.16
C ALA A 50 2.37 -5.52 1.00
N GLU A 51 2.01 -6.24 2.07
CA GLU A 51 0.88 -7.15 2.06
C GLU A 51 -0.33 -6.50 2.72
N LEU A 52 -1.44 -6.42 1.97
CA LEU A 52 -2.71 -5.88 2.44
C LEU A 52 -3.70 -7.03 2.65
N VAL A 53 -4.07 -7.29 3.90
CA VAL A 53 -5.13 -8.27 4.20
C VAL A 53 -6.47 -7.62 3.90
N LEU A 54 -7.30 -8.25 3.07
CA LEU A 54 -8.64 -7.73 2.75
C LEU A 54 -9.49 -7.70 4.03
N GLU A 55 -10.14 -6.57 4.31
CA GLU A 55 -10.89 -6.34 5.57
C GLU A 55 -10.00 -6.45 6.83
N GLY A 56 -8.67 -6.39 6.67
CA GLY A 56 -7.71 -6.61 7.74
C GLY A 56 -6.73 -5.44 7.91
N SER A 57 -5.53 -5.76 8.34
CA SER A 57 -4.46 -4.77 8.56
C SER A 57 -3.93 -4.20 7.25
N GLY A 58 -3.58 -2.92 7.29
CA GLY A 58 -2.79 -2.28 6.25
C GLY A 58 -1.33 -2.74 6.25
N GLY A 59 -0.65 -2.50 5.14
CA GLY A 59 0.78 -2.70 4.97
C GLY A 59 1.50 -1.36 4.91
N GLN A 60 2.65 -1.27 5.57
CA GLN A 60 3.56 -0.15 5.38
C GLN A 60 4.16 -0.23 3.98
N VAL A 61 4.26 0.93 3.33
CA VAL A 61 4.78 1.05 1.97
C VAL A 61 6.11 1.81 1.98
N TRP A 62 6.15 2.90 2.76
CA TRP A 62 7.36 3.71 2.96
C TRP A 62 7.48 4.15 4.40
N ASN A 63 8.72 4.32 4.85
CA ASN A 63 9.03 4.90 6.15
C ASN A 63 10.25 5.82 6.04
N ALA A 64 10.05 7.12 6.26
CA ALA A 64 11.09 8.11 6.40
C ALA A 64 11.42 8.30 7.88
N ALA A 65 12.68 8.12 8.26
CA ALA A 65 13.15 8.53 9.58
C ALA A 65 13.19 10.06 9.70
N SER A 66 13.44 10.55 10.92
CA SER A 66 13.75 11.96 11.15
C SER A 66 14.92 12.40 10.28
N GLY A 67 14.78 13.55 9.62
CA GLY A 67 15.76 14.07 8.67
C GLY A 67 15.83 13.33 7.34
N GLN A 68 14.91 12.39 7.05
CA GLN A 68 14.82 11.67 5.77
C GLN A 68 13.50 11.94 5.05
N GLY A 69 13.36 11.36 3.86
CA GLY A 69 12.16 11.41 3.03
C GLY A 69 11.96 12.74 2.32
N GLN A 70 13.05 13.44 2.01
CA GLN A 70 13.03 14.63 1.17
C GLN A 70 12.83 14.26 -0.31
N GLY A 71 12.64 15.28 -1.14
CA GLY A 71 12.50 15.11 -2.59
C GLY A 71 11.17 14.47 -3.02
N ARG A 72 11.11 14.08 -4.29
CA ARG A 72 10.04 13.31 -4.88
C ARG A 72 10.31 11.82 -4.66
N ASN A 73 9.39 11.18 -3.96
CA ASN A 73 9.39 9.75 -3.72
C ASN A 73 8.25 9.11 -4.53
N THR A 74 8.58 8.19 -5.43
CA THR A 74 7.63 7.53 -6.34
C THR A 74 7.68 6.03 -6.16
N GLY A 75 6.56 5.41 -5.77
CA GLY A 75 6.40 3.95 -5.77
C GLY A 75 5.69 3.48 -7.03
N VAL A 76 6.24 2.48 -7.71
CA VAL A 76 5.66 1.89 -8.94
C VAL A 76 5.36 0.41 -8.70
N PHE A 77 4.09 0.06 -8.50
CA PHE A 77 3.63 -1.30 -8.22
C PHE A 77 3.22 -2.05 -9.50
N THR A 78 4.18 -2.23 -10.41
CA THR A 78 3.96 -2.93 -11.70
C THR A 78 4.63 -4.30 -11.75
N SER A 79 5.24 -4.76 -10.65
CA SER A 79 5.85 -6.09 -10.60
C SER A 79 4.81 -7.18 -10.89
N ALA A 80 5.24 -8.26 -11.54
CA ALA A 80 4.42 -9.47 -11.68
C ALA A 80 4.06 -10.09 -10.33
N ASP A 81 4.80 -9.77 -9.27
CA ASP A 81 4.50 -10.16 -7.89
C ASP A 81 3.40 -9.29 -7.24
N THR A 82 2.94 -8.22 -7.91
CA THR A 82 1.71 -7.53 -7.51
C THR A 82 0.52 -8.39 -7.86
N VAL A 83 0.06 -9.19 -6.90
CA VAL A 83 -0.97 -10.20 -7.11
C VAL A 83 -2.04 -10.17 -6.02
N LEU A 84 -3.29 -10.37 -6.43
CA LEU A 84 -4.40 -10.68 -5.54
C LEU A 84 -4.42 -12.19 -5.27
N LYS A 85 -4.15 -12.60 -4.03
CA LYS A 85 -4.24 -14.00 -3.59
C LYS A 85 -5.54 -14.18 -2.82
N LEU A 86 -6.48 -14.91 -3.43
CA LEU A 86 -7.73 -15.27 -2.76
C LEU A 86 -7.50 -16.45 -1.81
N SER A 87 -8.06 -16.35 -0.61
CA SER A 87 -8.18 -17.49 0.30
C SER A 87 -9.23 -18.46 -0.25
N GLN A 88 -9.32 -19.67 0.30
CA GLN A 88 -10.38 -20.60 -0.06
C GLN A 88 -11.75 -19.96 0.25
N ASN A 89 -12.47 -19.56 -0.81
CA ASN A 89 -13.82 -19.05 -0.68
C ASN A 89 -14.78 -20.23 -0.71
N THR A 90 -15.68 -20.32 0.27
CA THR A 90 -16.59 -21.46 0.45
C THR A 90 -17.66 -21.55 -0.64
N ALA A 91 -17.84 -20.50 -1.45
CA ALA A 91 -18.75 -20.47 -2.59
C ALA A 91 -18.13 -19.73 -3.79
N ALA A 92 -18.50 -20.15 -4.99
CA ALA A 92 -18.13 -19.48 -6.23
C ALA A 92 -19.05 -18.27 -6.46
N TYR A 93 -18.63 -17.08 -6.03
CA TYR A 93 -19.36 -15.85 -6.32
C TYR A 93 -18.95 -15.32 -7.70
N GLY A 94 -19.88 -15.38 -8.64
CA GLY A 94 -19.70 -14.83 -9.98
C GLY A 94 -19.72 -13.29 -9.99
N GLY A 95 -19.17 -12.71 -11.04
CA GLY A 95 -19.27 -11.28 -11.34
C GLY A 95 -18.08 -10.43 -10.90
N LYS A 96 -18.19 -9.12 -11.15
CA LYS A 96 -17.14 -8.14 -10.86
C LYS A 96 -17.08 -7.87 -9.35
N HIS A 97 -15.91 -8.08 -8.77
CA HIS A 97 -15.63 -7.74 -7.37
C HIS A 97 -14.71 -6.53 -7.34
N GLN A 98 -14.93 -5.63 -6.40
CA GLN A 98 -14.18 -4.39 -6.23
C GLN A 98 -13.80 -4.21 -4.76
N THR A 99 -12.64 -3.61 -4.52
CA THR A 99 -12.19 -3.15 -3.22
C THR A 99 -11.58 -1.76 -3.38
N ALA A 100 -11.69 -0.93 -2.35
CA ALA A 100 -10.99 0.34 -2.26
C ALA A 100 -9.67 0.15 -1.50
N ILE A 101 -8.62 0.84 -1.95
CA ILE A 101 -7.36 0.95 -1.23
C ILE A 101 -7.26 2.36 -0.68
N THR A 102 -7.17 2.48 0.64
CA THR A 102 -6.94 3.74 1.34
C THR A 102 -5.43 3.90 1.56
N TRP A 103 -4.91 5.07 1.21
CA TRP A 103 -3.51 5.45 1.45
C TRP A 103 -3.46 6.49 2.55
N THR A 104 -2.68 6.23 3.59
CA THR A 104 -2.53 7.12 4.74
C THR A 104 -1.08 7.59 4.83
N LEU A 105 -0.88 8.90 4.67
CA LEU A 105 0.40 9.55 4.92
C LEU A 105 0.39 10.20 6.30
N THR A 106 1.10 9.62 7.24
CA THR A 106 1.23 10.13 8.61
C THR A 106 2.46 11.01 8.72
N ASN A 107 2.33 12.15 9.42
CA ASN A 107 3.39 13.15 9.59
C ASN A 107 3.98 13.67 8.26
N GLY A 108 3.15 13.69 7.21
CA GLY A 108 3.56 14.21 5.91
C GLY A 108 4.01 15.68 5.98
N PRO A 109 4.89 16.12 5.07
CA PRO A 109 5.28 17.53 5.00
C PRO A 109 4.06 18.42 4.70
N SER A 110 3.90 19.49 5.48
CA SER A 110 2.90 20.55 5.30
C SER A 110 3.35 21.61 4.30
#